data_AF-A0A534J270-F1
#
_entry.id   AF-A0A534J270-F1
#
_cell.length_a   1.000
_cell.length_b   1.000
_cell.length_c   1.000
_cell.angle_alpha   90.00
_cell.angle_beta   90.00
_cell.angle_gamma   90.00
#
_symmetry.space_group_name_H-M   'P 1'
#
loop_
_entity.id
_entity.type
_entity.pdbx_description
1 polymer ?
#
loop_
_entity_poly.entity_id
_entity_poly.type
_entity_poly.pdbx_seq_one_letter_code
_entity_poly.pdbx_strand_id
1 'polypeptide(L)' 'WSTMYVGGMHFQDNYNYDIERVKRCVIHYATPDGKVIPFCAYNTGPNFREEIEKKFAVPIEEWRGRHA' A
#
# COMPACT_ATOMS: atom_id res chain seq x y z
N TRP A 1 10.97 -31.29 -8.67
CA TRP A 1 10.80 -29.99 -9.34
C TRP A 1 10.51 -28.96 -8.28
N SER A 2 11.46 -28.07 -7.98
CA SER A 2 11.26 -26.98 -7.03
C SER A 2 11.72 -25.70 -7.72
N THR A 3 10.78 -24.99 -8.35
CA THR A 3 11.06 -23.72 -9.02
C THR A 3 10.75 -22.58 -8.07
N MET A 4 11.71 -21.67 -7.89
CA MET A 4 11.55 -20.43 -7.12
C MET A 4 11.67 -19.24 -8.07
N TYR A 5 10.66 -18.37 -8.08
CA TYR A 5 10.68 -17.12 -8.84
C TYR A 5 11.08 -15.96 -7.93
N VAL A 6 12.05 -15.17 -8.39
CA VAL A 6 12.47 -13.92 -7.74
C VAL A 6 12.32 -12.80 -8.76
N GLY A 7 11.44 -11.85 -8.46
CA GLY A 7 11.22 -10.66 -9.27
C GLY A 7 11.41 -9.40 -8.43
N GLY A 8 11.85 -8.31 -9.06
CA GLY A 8 12.06 -7.02 -8.41
C GLY A 8 11.65 -5.87 -9.32
N MET A 9 11.23 -4.76 -8.71
CA MET A 9 10.84 -3.55 -9.41
C MET A 9 11.08 -2.33 -8.52
N HIS A 10 11.56 -1.22 -9.07
CA HIS A 10 11.82 0.00 -8.31
C HIS A 10 10.51 0.71 -7.93
N PHE A 11 10.44 1.36 -6.78
CA PHE A 11 9.29 2.20 -6.44
C PHE A 11 9.22 3.45 -7.31
N GLN A 12 8.01 3.96 -7.56
CA GLN A 12 7.81 5.21 -8.31
C GLN A 12 7.86 6.40 -7.36
N ASP A 13 8.35 7.52 -7.86
CA ASP A 13 8.40 8.82 -7.21
C ASP A 13 7.69 9.88 -8.07
N ASN A 14 7.70 11.13 -7.61
CA ASN A 14 6.99 12.23 -8.28
C ASN A 14 7.57 12.61 -9.66
N TYR A 15 8.78 12.15 -10.01
CA TYR A 15 9.44 12.44 -11.29
C TYR A 15 9.26 11.34 -12.33
N ASN A 16 8.89 10.12 -11.93
CA ASN A 16 8.75 8.95 -12.82
C ASN A 16 7.41 8.21 -12.67
N TYR A 17 6.39 8.87 -12.12
CA TYR A 17 5.10 8.25 -11.85
C TYR A 17 4.32 7.90 -13.13
N ASP A 18 4.22 6.61 -13.44
CA ASP A 18 3.45 6.05 -14.55
C ASP A 18 2.18 5.33 -14.04
N ILE A 19 1.02 5.83 -14.46
CA ILE A 19 -0.30 5.29 -14.12
C ILE A 19 -0.55 3.91 -14.74
N GLU A 20 -0.07 3.64 -15.96
CA GLU A 20 -0.25 2.34 -16.61
C GLU A 20 0.50 1.25 -15.87
N ARG A 21 1.67 1.58 -15.32
CA ARG A 21 2.40 0.71 -14.40
C ARG A 21 1.63 0.46 -13.10
N VAL A 22 1.02 1.49 -12.52
CA VAL A 22 0.21 1.36 -11.28
C VAL A 22 -1.00 0.44 -11.48
N LYS A 23 -1.68 0.52 -12.63
CA LYS A 23 -2.82 -0.35 -12.97
C LYS A 23 -2.47 -1.84 -13.00
N ARG A 24 -1.19 -2.18 -13.21
CA ARG A 24 -0.67 -3.56 -13.27
C ARG A 24 0.13 -3.95 -12.03
N CYS A 25 0.02 -3.17 -10.95
CA CYS A 25 0.73 -3.47 -9.71
C CYS A 25 0.26 -4.82 -9.16
N VAL A 26 1.15 -5.54 -8.48
CA VAL A 26 0.84 -6.80 -7.80
C VAL A 26 0.93 -6.70 -6.28
N ILE A 27 1.36 -5.54 -5.78
CA ILE A 27 1.48 -5.24 -4.34
C ILE A 27 0.43 -4.18 -4.00
N HIS A 28 -0.49 -4.52 -3.08
CA HIS A 28 -1.62 -3.67 -2.74
C HIS A 28 -1.81 -3.57 -1.23
N TYR A 29 -2.39 -2.45 -0.79
CA TYR A 29 -2.92 -2.25 0.55
C TYR A 29 -4.43 -2.39 0.53
N ALA A 30 -4.97 -3.22 1.43
CA ALA A 30 -6.39 -3.25 1.71
C ALA A 30 -6.69 -2.26 2.84
N THR A 31 -7.71 -1.43 2.66
CA THR A 31 -8.15 -0.45 3.67
C THR A 31 -9.36 -0.97 4.44
N PRO A 32 -9.60 -0.49 5.68
CA PRO A 32 -10.77 -0.91 6.47
C PRO A 32 -12.13 -0.61 5.83
N ASP A 33 -12.22 0.37 4.93
CA ASP A 33 -13.41 0.64 4.11
C ASP A 33 -13.49 -0.16 2.80
N GLY A 34 -12.67 -1.22 2.66
CA GLY A 34 -12.77 -2.20 1.58
C GLY A 34 -12.14 -1.76 0.26
N LYS A 35 -11.34 -0.70 0.24
CA LYS A 35 -10.58 -0.32 -0.97
C LYS A 35 -9.31 -1.16 -1.07
N VAL A 36 -8.90 -1.45 -2.30
CA VAL A 36 -7.61 -2.09 -2.61
C VAL A 36 -6.79 -1.10 -3.42
N ILE A 37 -5.68 -0.62 -2.84
CA ILE A 37 -4.89 0.48 -3.38
C ILE A 37 -3.49 -0.03 -3.75
N PRO A 38 -3.03 0.14 -5.00
CA PRO A 38 -1.66 -0.21 -5.40
C PRO A 38 -0.59 0.46 -4.54
N PHE A 39 0.53 -0.22 -4.29
CA PHE A 39 1.59 0.24 -3.38
C PHE A 39 2.06 1.68 -3.66
N CYS A 40 2.38 1.99 -4.92
CA CYS A 40 2.89 3.31 -5.30
C CYS A 40 1.81 4.38 -5.20
N ALA A 41 0.53 4.06 -5.44
CA ALA A 41 -0.56 5.01 -5.25
C ALA A 41 -0.86 5.27 -3.77
N TYR A 42 -0.64 4.25 -2.92
CA TYR A 42 -0.81 4.38 -1.48
C TYR A 42 0.28 5.27 -0.86
N ASN A 43 1.56 5.02 -1.17
CA ASN A 43 2.69 5.70 -0.52
C ASN A 43 3.27 6.90 -1.29
N THR A 44 2.94 7.08 -2.56
CA THR A 44 3.57 8.10 -3.44
C THR A 44 2.55 8.58 -4.48
N GLY A 45 2.93 9.52 -5.37
CA GLY A 45 2.03 10.09 -6.38
C GLY A 45 0.79 10.71 -5.71
N PRO A 46 -0.41 10.11 -5.84
CA PRO A 46 -1.61 10.52 -5.11
C PRO A 46 -1.49 10.44 -3.57
N ASN A 47 -0.64 9.57 -3.03
CA ASN A 47 -0.38 9.37 -1.60
C ASN A 47 -1.67 9.21 -0.75
N PHE A 48 -2.43 8.15 -1.00
CA PHE A 48 -3.65 7.85 -0.24
C PHE A 48 -3.40 7.45 1.22
N ARG A 49 -2.15 7.14 1.60
CA ARG A 49 -1.77 6.75 2.96
C ARG A 49 -2.24 7.77 3.99
N GLU A 50 -2.00 9.06 3.76
CA GLU A 50 -2.33 10.08 4.77
C GLU A 50 -3.83 10.15 5.08
N GLU A 51 -4.67 10.09 4.05
CA GLU A 51 -6.13 10.11 4.22
C GLU A 51 -6.60 8.88 5.00
N ILE A 52 -6.10 7.70 4.62
CA ILE A 52 -6.48 6.42 5.23
C ILE A 52 -6.00 6.35 6.68
N GLU A 53 -4.76 6.74 6.96
CA GLU A 53 -4.22 6.74 8.33
C GLU A 53 -4.97 7.74 9.22
N LYS A 54 -5.26 8.95 8.73
CA LYS A 54 -6.08 9.92 9.49
C LYS A 54 -7.48 9.39 9.84
N LYS A 55 -8.05 8.56 8.97
CA LYS A 55 -9.40 8.02 9.14
C LYS A 55 -9.47 6.79 10.04
N PHE A 56 -8.44 5.94 10.03
CA PHE A 56 -8.53 4.61 10.63
C PHE A 56 -7.41 4.24 11.59
N ALA A 57 -6.31 4.99 11.63
CA ALA A 57 -5.23 4.69 12.57
C ALA A 57 -5.72 4.88 14.00
N VAL A 58 -5.30 3.97 14.88
CA VAL A 58 -5.56 4.04 16.31
C VAL A 58 -4.22 4.04 17.06
N PRO A 59 -4.13 4.65 18.26
CA PRO A 59 -2.95 4.55 19.09
C PRO A 59 -2.57 3.08 19.37
N ILE A 60 -1.27 2.80 19.47
CA ILE A 60 -0.77 1.44 19.66
C ILE A 60 -1.31 0.78 20.93
N GLU A 61 -1.50 1.55 22.01
CA GLU A 61 -2.05 1.02 23.27
C GLU A 61 -3.52 0.62 23.13
N GLU A 62 -4.31 1.38 22.36
CA GLU A 62 -5.70 1.03 22.05
C GLU A 62 -5.77 -0.25 21.21
N TRP A 63 -4.91 -0.38 20.20
CA TRP A 63 -4.86 -1.60 19.39
C TRP A 63 -4.48 -2.83 20.22
N ARG A 64 -3.45 -2.72 21.08
CA ARG A 64 -3.03 -3.79 21.98
C ARG A 64 -4.15 -4.21 22.93
N GLY A 65 -4.86 -3.27 23.53
CA GLY A 65 -5.98 -3.59 24.44
C GLY A 65 -7.14 -4.35 23.79
N ARG A 66 -7.30 -4.28 22.46
CA ARG A 66 -8.35 -5.00 21.71
C ARG A 66 -7.91 -6.39 21.23
N HIS A 67 -6.62 -6.67 21.19
CA HIS A 67 -6.04 -7.85 20.53
C HIS A 67 -5.03 -8.63 21.38
N ALA A 68 -4.85 -8.24 22.64
CA ALA A 68 -4.12 -8.99 23.67
C ALA A 68 -5.09 -9.91 24.43
#